data_AF-A0A9D5ZGE3-F1
#
_entry.id   AF-A0A9D5ZGE3-F1
#
_cell.length_a   1.000
_cell.length_b   1.000
_cell.length_c   1.000
_cell.angle_alpha   90.00
_cell.angle_beta   90.00
_cell.angle_gamma   90.00
#
_symmetry.space_group_name_H-M   'P 1'
#
loop_
_entity.id
_entity.type
_entity.pdbx_description
1 polymer ?
#
loop_
_entity_poly.entity_id
_entity_poly.type
_entity_poly.pdbx_seq_one_letter_code
_entity_poly.pdbx_strand_id
1 'polypeptide(L)'
;MVSTPNVTLTHISGGCKYHRTVGERFRLQDLAPEGLCLHAYFTAYPYILGMLHKVEFDWMKDNPDHVYAQCPALSSPRILDIHREIDAEGRFHVRVSVDGINDAVDIPGAIRCDCPHGGGETFEVNQGDGNGFCPAAFNQLFPYLSSFLNGGQSQFLPQGHEFIGVCPDNNNNVTFKIAKEDV
;
A
#
# COMPACT_ATOMS: atom_id res chain seq x y z
N MET A 1 24.90 -2.28 8.43
CA MET A 1 23.89 -2.19 7.36
C MET A 1 22.57 -2.67 7.94
N VAL A 2 21.46 -1.97 7.68
CA VAL A 2 20.13 -2.43 8.15
C VAL A 2 19.62 -3.44 7.14
N SER A 3 19.43 -4.70 7.55
CA SER A 3 18.78 -5.72 6.73
C SER A 3 17.40 -5.21 6.30
N THR A 4 17.15 -5.15 4.99
CA THR A 4 15.85 -4.75 4.45
C THR A 4 14.97 -6.00 4.31
N PRO A 5 13.73 -6.01 4.84
CA PRO A 5 12.85 -7.16 4.68
C PRO A 5 12.41 -7.30 3.23
N ASN A 6 12.32 -8.54 2.74
CA ASN A 6 11.81 -8.87 1.42
C ASN A 6 10.54 -9.71 1.53
N VAL A 7 9.68 -9.58 0.51
CA VAL A 7 8.48 -10.43 0.35
C VAL A 7 8.79 -11.48 -0.71
N THR A 8 8.66 -12.75 -0.34
CA THR A 8 8.88 -13.89 -1.24
C THR A 8 7.58 -14.66 -1.42
N LEU A 9 7.24 -15.00 -2.66
CA LEU A 9 6.13 -15.90 -2.94
C LEU A 9 6.55 -17.35 -2.65
N THR A 10 5.87 -18.02 -1.73
CA THR A 10 6.23 -19.38 -1.29
C THR A 10 5.26 -20.45 -1.77
N HIS A 11 4.05 -20.08 -2.14
CA HIS A 11 3.04 -21.01 -2.65
C HIS A 11 2.05 -20.30 -3.57
N ILE A 12 1.57 -21.01 -4.58
CA ILE A 12 0.45 -20.62 -5.44
C ILE A 12 -0.26 -21.87 -5.94
N SER A 13 -1.60 -21.82 -6.02
CA SER A 13 -2.37 -22.93 -6.61
C SER A 13 -3.60 -22.51 -7.42
N GLY A 14 -4.01 -21.24 -7.38
CA GLY A 14 -5.30 -20.80 -7.93
C GLY A 14 -5.25 -19.84 -9.12
N GLY A 15 -4.22 -19.87 -9.97
CA GLY A 15 -4.22 -19.09 -11.23
C GLY A 15 -4.25 -17.57 -11.04
N CYS A 16 -3.54 -17.06 -10.02
CA CYS A 16 -3.49 -15.63 -9.72
C CYS A 16 -2.97 -14.81 -10.92
N LYS A 17 -3.66 -13.71 -11.23
CA LYS A 17 -3.28 -12.82 -12.34
C LYS A 17 -2.03 -11.98 -12.07
N TYR A 18 -1.78 -11.63 -10.81
CA TYR A 18 -0.64 -10.82 -10.35
C TYR A 18 0.62 -11.63 -10.07
N HIS A 19 0.45 -12.84 -9.57
CA HIS A 19 1.54 -13.63 -9.04
C HIS A 19 1.57 -14.98 -9.73
N ARG A 20 2.69 -15.35 -10.34
CA ARG A 20 2.74 -16.55 -11.21
C ARG A 20 3.94 -17.45 -10.94
N THR A 21 4.94 -16.97 -10.20
CA THR A 21 6.22 -17.65 -10.07
C THR A 21 6.55 -17.87 -8.60
N VAL A 22 6.56 -19.14 -8.15
CA VAL A 22 7.07 -19.49 -6.82
C VAL A 22 8.55 -19.15 -6.71
N GLY A 23 8.95 -18.56 -5.59
CA GLY A 23 10.30 -18.07 -5.36
C GLY A 23 10.54 -16.64 -5.87
N GLU A 24 9.57 -16.02 -6.55
CA GLU A 24 9.63 -14.61 -6.91
C GLU A 24 9.79 -13.74 -5.65
N ARG A 25 10.71 -12.78 -5.74
CA ARG A 25 11.06 -11.85 -4.65
C ARG A 25 10.70 -10.44 -5.05
N PHE A 26 10.06 -9.73 -4.13
CA PHE A 26 9.69 -8.33 -4.29
C PHE A 26 10.47 -7.49 -3.29
N ARG A 27 11.11 -6.43 -3.80
CA ARG A 27 11.74 -5.41 -2.94
C ARG A 27 10.65 -4.48 -2.43
N LEU A 28 10.91 -3.82 -1.31
CA LEU A 28 9.95 -2.88 -0.71
C LEU A 28 9.45 -1.81 -1.68
N GLN A 29 10.34 -1.24 -2.49
CA GLN A 29 10.00 -0.21 -3.47
C GLN A 29 9.09 -0.71 -4.60
N ASP A 30 8.99 -2.03 -4.80
CA ASP A 30 8.17 -2.63 -5.86
C ASP A 30 6.75 -2.99 -5.36
N LEU A 31 6.45 -2.75 -4.07
CA LEU A 31 5.18 -3.13 -3.44
C LEU A 31 4.08 -2.06 -3.57
N ALA A 32 4.45 -0.85 -3.98
CA ALA A 32 3.54 0.27 -4.21
C ALA A 32 3.83 0.89 -5.59
N PRO A 33 2.91 1.72 -6.12
CA PRO A 33 3.17 2.54 -7.29
C PRO A 33 4.49 3.33 -7.14
N GLU A 34 5.23 3.45 -8.24
CA GLU A 34 6.53 4.11 -8.25
C GLU A 34 6.44 5.54 -7.66
N GLY A 35 7.34 5.85 -6.73
CA GLY A 35 7.40 7.14 -6.02
C GLY A 35 6.44 7.27 -4.82
N LEU A 36 5.33 6.52 -4.79
CA LEU A 36 4.40 6.55 -3.65
C LEU A 36 4.92 5.69 -2.50
N CYS A 37 4.92 6.23 -1.28
CA CYS A 37 5.41 5.47 -0.12
C CYS A 37 4.41 4.40 0.32
N LEU A 38 4.91 3.33 0.94
CA LEU A 38 4.08 2.21 1.40
C LEU A 38 3.01 2.63 2.42
N HIS A 39 3.31 3.59 3.30
CA HIS A 39 2.34 4.10 4.29
C HIS A 39 1.18 4.82 3.62
N ALA A 40 1.45 5.70 2.66
CA ALA A 40 0.43 6.42 1.92
C ALA A 40 -0.42 5.45 1.08
N TYR A 41 0.24 4.49 0.42
CA TYR A 41 -0.47 3.49 -0.38
C TYR A 41 -1.39 2.60 0.46
N PHE A 42 -0.92 2.15 1.63
CA PHE A 42 -1.73 1.35 2.55
C PHE A 42 -2.97 2.09 3.04
N THR A 43 -2.82 3.36 3.44
CA THR A 43 -3.95 4.17 3.88
C THR A 43 -4.93 4.49 2.76
N ALA A 44 -4.43 4.75 1.54
CA ALA A 44 -5.29 5.06 0.41
C ALA A 44 -6.03 3.82 -0.12
N TYR A 45 -5.47 2.62 0.04
CA TYR A 45 -5.96 1.40 -0.61
C TYR A 45 -7.46 1.11 -0.44
N PRO A 46 -8.09 1.19 0.74
CA PRO A 46 -9.52 0.92 0.88
C PRO A 46 -10.39 1.85 0.03
N TYR A 47 -10.01 3.12 -0.08
CA TYR A 47 -10.71 4.11 -0.89
C TYR A 47 -10.49 3.87 -2.38
N ILE A 48 -9.25 3.55 -2.76
CA ILE A 48 -8.89 3.17 -4.14
C ILE A 48 -9.75 1.99 -4.60
N LEU A 49 -9.82 0.94 -3.76
CA LEU A 49 -10.63 -0.23 -4.05
C LEU A 49 -12.11 0.12 -4.20
N GLY A 50 -12.66 0.91 -3.27
CA GLY A 50 -14.05 1.39 -3.36
C GLY A 50 -14.31 2.13 -4.67
N MET A 51 -13.46 3.09 -5.02
CA MET A 51 -13.58 3.90 -6.23
C MET A 51 -13.50 3.05 -7.50
N LEU A 52 -12.61 2.06 -7.57
CA LEU A 52 -12.53 1.11 -8.69
C LEU A 52 -13.81 0.27 -8.82
N HIS A 53 -14.53 0.05 -7.71
CA HIS A 53 -15.82 -0.65 -7.64
C HIS A 53 -17.04 0.29 -7.66
N LYS A 54 -16.88 1.52 -8.16
CA LYS A 54 -17.98 2.49 -8.33
C LYS A 54 -18.62 2.97 -7.02
N VAL A 55 -17.92 2.83 -5.90
CA VAL A 55 -18.34 3.47 -4.64
C VAL A 55 -18.15 4.98 -4.79
N GLU A 56 -19.10 5.70 -4.22
CA GLU A 56 -19.15 7.15 -4.06
C GLU A 56 -19.20 7.48 -2.57
N PHE A 57 -18.63 8.61 -2.17
CA PHE A 57 -18.51 9.03 -0.77
C PHE A 57 -19.46 10.21 -0.50
N ASP A 58 -20.68 9.92 -0.05
CA ASP A 58 -21.76 10.92 0.13
C ASP A 58 -21.46 12.02 1.16
N TRP A 59 -20.51 11.78 2.08
CA TRP A 59 -20.02 12.78 3.02
C TRP A 59 -19.13 13.85 2.35
N MET A 60 -18.63 13.60 1.14
CA MET A 60 -17.84 14.54 0.34
C MET A 60 -18.76 15.33 -0.59
N LYS A 61 -19.45 16.32 -0.01
CA LYS A 61 -20.57 17.03 -0.63
C LYS A 61 -20.25 17.71 -1.96
N ASP A 62 -19.02 18.17 -2.15
CA ASP A 62 -18.61 18.91 -3.35
C ASP A 62 -18.24 17.97 -4.51
N ASN A 63 -17.70 16.78 -4.19
CA ASN A 63 -17.34 15.76 -5.15
C ASN A 63 -17.41 14.35 -4.51
N PRO A 64 -18.39 13.50 -4.87
CA PRO A 64 -18.51 12.15 -4.30
C PRO A 64 -17.43 11.18 -4.81
N ASP A 65 -16.67 11.55 -5.86
CA ASP A 65 -15.55 10.79 -6.43
C ASP A 65 -14.20 11.22 -5.87
N HIS A 66 -14.22 11.68 -4.63
CA HIS A 66 -13.09 12.24 -3.92
C HIS A 66 -13.17 11.92 -2.44
N VAL A 67 -12.02 11.77 -1.77
CA VAL A 67 -11.94 11.59 -0.32
C VAL A 67 -10.57 12.00 0.19
N TYR A 68 -10.54 12.60 1.37
CA TYR A 68 -9.30 12.86 2.11
C TYR A 68 -9.03 11.75 3.12
N ALA A 69 -7.76 11.36 3.24
CA ALA A 69 -7.28 10.46 4.28
C ALA A 69 -6.02 11.03 4.96
N GLN A 70 -5.80 10.72 6.23
CA GLN A 70 -4.61 11.19 6.95
C GLN A 70 -3.45 10.21 6.77
N CYS A 71 -2.26 10.70 6.41
CA CYS A 71 -1.06 9.87 6.40
C CYS A 71 -0.80 9.27 7.80
N PRO A 72 -0.55 7.95 7.93
CA PRO A 72 -0.41 7.29 9.22
C PRO A 72 1.02 7.42 9.78
N ALA A 73 1.96 7.96 9.01
CA ALA A 73 3.34 8.14 9.46
C ALA A 73 3.40 9.23 10.54
N LEU A 74 3.89 8.89 11.74
CA LEU A 74 3.86 9.75 12.93
C LEU A 74 4.57 11.11 12.75
N SER A 75 5.54 11.19 11.83
CA SER A 75 6.26 12.43 11.53
C SER A 75 5.59 13.29 10.45
N SER A 76 4.60 12.74 9.73
CA SER A 76 4.02 13.36 8.54
C SER A 76 2.66 13.98 8.85
N PRO A 77 2.50 15.31 8.69
CA PRO A 77 1.19 15.95 8.82
C PRO A 77 0.38 15.89 7.51
N ARG A 78 0.84 15.12 6.51
CA ARG A 78 0.30 15.15 5.16
C ARG A 78 -1.09 14.54 5.08
N ILE A 79 -1.96 15.21 4.34
CA ILE A 79 -3.24 14.70 3.86
C ILE A 79 -2.99 13.97 2.54
N LEU A 80 -3.67 12.85 2.36
CA LEU A 80 -3.79 12.15 1.09
C LEU A 80 -5.11 12.57 0.47
N ASP A 81 -5.06 13.20 -0.69
CA ASP A 81 -6.21 13.47 -1.54
C ASP A 81 -6.34 12.30 -2.52
N ILE A 82 -7.47 11.61 -2.50
CA ILE A 82 -7.73 10.44 -3.32
C ILE A 82 -8.93 10.79 -4.19
N HIS A 83 -8.77 10.74 -5.52
CA HIS A 83 -9.85 11.06 -6.46
C HIS A 83 -9.93 10.06 -7.60
N ARG A 84 -11.14 9.89 -8.12
CA ARG A 84 -11.46 9.11 -9.31
C ARG A 84 -11.80 10.04 -10.47
N GLU A 85 -11.19 9.79 -11.61
CA GLU A 85 -11.56 10.34 -12.90
C GLU A 85 -12.08 9.25 -13.82
N ILE A 86 -12.93 9.64 -14.77
CA ILE A 86 -13.45 8.77 -15.82
C ILE A 86 -12.97 9.34 -17.16
N ASP A 87 -12.24 8.55 -17.93
CA ASP A 87 -11.79 8.99 -19.25
C ASP A 87 -12.90 8.92 -20.32
N ALA A 88 -12.58 9.38 -21.54
CA ALA A 88 -13.52 9.39 -22.66
C ALA A 88 -14.01 7.98 -23.06
N GLU A 89 -13.27 6.93 -22.72
CA GLU A 89 -13.63 5.53 -22.97
C GLU A 89 -14.39 4.90 -21.80
N GLY A 90 -14.67 5.66 -20.73
CA GLY A 90 -15.39 5.19 -19.56
C GLY A 90 -14.52 4.39 -18.57
N ARG A 91 -13.18 4.46 -18.69
CA ARG A 91 -12.25 3.80 -17.76
C ARG A 91 -12.02 4.69 -16.56
N PHE A 92 -11.93 4.05 -15.38
CA PHE A 92 -11.61 4.74 -14.15
C PHE A 92 -10.11 4.90 -14.00
N HIS A 93 -9.70 6.10 -13.61
CA HIS A 93 -8.36 6.43 -13.17
C HIS A 93 -8.45 6.94 -11.73
N VAL A 94 -7.90 6.19 -10.80
CA VAL A 94 -7.79 6.61 -9.41
C VAL A 94 -6.40 7.19 -9.20
N ARG A 95 -6.34 8.33 -8.55
CA ARG A 95 -5.09 9.02 -8.23
C ARG A 95 -5.02 9.32 -6.75
N VAL A 96 -3.79 9.31 -6.25
CA VAL A 96 -3.46 9.72 -4.89
C VAL A 96 -2.50 10.88 -4.97
N SER A 97 -2.92 12.03 -4.46
CA SER A 97 -2.05 13.19 -4.27
C SER A 97 -1.62 13.24 -2.81
N VAL A 98 -0.31 13.32 -2.58
CA VAL A 98 0.23 13.58 -1.24
C VAL A 98 0.23 15.09 -1.04
N ASP A 99 -0.89 15.61 -0.57
CA ASP A 99 -1.18 17.04 -0.60
C ASP A 99 -0.91 17.73 0.76
N GLY A 100 -1.74 18.71 1.12
CA GLY A 100 -1.52 19.72 2.15
C GLY A 100 -1.20 19.17 3.53
N ILE A 101 -0.79 20.09 4.39
CA ILE A 101 -0.62 19.86 5.81
C ILE A 101 -2.01 19.94 6.44
N ASN A 102 -2.36 18.94 7.24
CA ASN A 102 -3.56 19.03 8.06
C ASN A 102 -3.27 19.94 9.26
N ASP A 103 -3.60 21.23 9.14
CA ASP A 103 -3.37 22.23 10.20
C ASP A 103 -4.16 21.92 11.50
N ALA A 104 -5.14 21.00 11.45
CA ALA A 104 -5.86 20.52 12.63
C ALA A 104 -5.12 19.37 13.35
N VAL A 105 -4.09 18.78 12.74
CA VAL A 105 -3.24 17.75 13.35
C VAL A 105 -2.01 18.42 13.96
N ASP A 106 -2.17 18.89 15.20
CA ASP A 106 -1.07 19.41 16.02
C ASP A 106 -0.40 18.28 16.81
N ILE A 107 0.40 17.46 16.12
CA ILE A 107 1.25 16.45 16.76
C ILE A 107 2.67 17.04 16.89
N PRO A 108 3.18 17.27 18.11
CA PRO A 108 4.53 17.76 18.31
C PRO A 108 5.57 16.87 17.60
N GLY A 109 6.28 17.44 16.61
CA GLY A 109 7.27 16.75 15.81
C GLY A 109 6.79 16.23 14.45
N ALA A 110 5.49 16.30 14.15
CA ALA A 110 4.93 15.93 12.85
C ALA A 110 5.07 17.07 11.83
N ILE A 111 6.31 17.49 11.55
CA ILE A 111 6.61 18.67 10.72
C ILE A 111 7.15 18.32 9.33
N ARG A 112 7.42 17.03 9.05
CA ARG A 112 8.09 16.62 7.81
C ARG A 112 7.71 15.22 7.34
N CYS A 113 7.60 15.05 6.04
CA CYS A 113 7.50 13.73 5.43
C CYS A 113 8.90 13.25 5.06
N ASP A 114 9.35 12.11 5.60
CA ASP A 114 10.65 11.50 5.29
C ASP A 114 10.55 10.48 4.15
N CYS A 115 9.47 10.54 3.36
CA CYS A 115 9.18 9.62 2.26
C CYS A 115 9.78 10.12 0.93
N PRO A 116 9.92 9.24 -0.08
CA PRO A 116 10.55 9.60 -1.36
C PRO A 116 9.78 10.61 -2.21
N HIS A 117 8.51 10.89 -1.88
CA HIS A 117 7.66 11.82 -2.60
C HIS A 117 7.67 13.24 -2.01
N GLY A 118 7.53 14.23 -2.88
CA GLY A 118 7.28 15.62 -2.54
C GLY A 118 5.83 15.90 -2.15
N GLY A 119 5.59 17.04 -1.49
CA GLY A 119 4.23 17.55 -1.29
C GLY A 119 3.66 18.07 -2.61
N GLY A 120 2.40 17.75 -2.90
CA GLY A 120 1.69 18.07 -4.13
C GLY A 120 1.90 17.05 -5.26
N GLU A 121 2.73 16.04 -5.07
CA GLU A 121 2.90 14.97 -6.07
C GLU A 121 1.65 14.09 -6.15
N THR A 122 1.33 13.66 -7.38
CA THR A 122 0.14 12.86 -7.68
C THR A 122 0.54 11.58 -8.40
N PHE A 123 -0.01 10.45 -7.95
CA PHE A 123 0.35 9.12 -8.39
C PHE A 123 -0.89 8.38 -8.92
N GLU A 124 -0.80 7.81 -10.12
CA GLU A 124 -1.85 6.91 -10.63
C GLU A 124 -1.67 5.52 -10.03
N VAL A 125 -2.71 5.05 -9.34
CA VAL A 125 -2.65 3.80 -8.55
C VAL A 125 -3.28 2.61 -9.26
N ASN A 126 -3.80 2.84 -10.47
CA ASN A 126 -4.31 1.82 -11.36
C ASN A 126 -3.15 1.00 -11.94
N GLN A 127 -2.64 0.04 -11.16
CA GLN A 127 -1.54 -0.84 -11.61
C GLN A 127 -2.00 -1.84 -12.69
N GLY A 128 -3.32 -1.98 -12.92
CA GLY A 128 -3.87 -2.97 -13.84
C GLY A 128 -3.67 -4.40 -13.34
N ASP A 129 -3.89 -5.37 -14.23
CA ASP A 129 -3.75 -6.79 -13.92
C ASP A 129 -2.37 -7.29 -14.32
N GLY A 130 -1.59 -7.81 -13.36
CA GLY A 130 -0.30 -8.42 -13.65
C GLY A 130 0.89 -7.47 -13.75
N ASN A 131 0.71 -6.17 -13.54
CA ASN A 131 1.83 -5.26 -13.34
C ASN A 131 2.03 -5.01 -11.84
N GLY A 132 3.28 -5.12 -11.38
CA GLY A 132 3.65 -4.86 -10.00
C GLY A 132 3.09 -5.89 -9.00
N PHE A 133 3.19 -5.56 -7.71
CA PHE A 133 2.65 -6.37 -6.64
C PHE A 133 1.12 -6.19 -6.52
N CYS A 134 0.39 -7.26 -6.18
CA CYS A 134 -1.06 -7.20 -6.02
C CYS A 134 -1.45 -6.20 -4.90
N PRO A 135 -2.28 -5.18 -5.18
CA PRO A 135 -2.72 -4.20 -4.18
C PRO A 135 -3.41 -4.84 -2.96
N ALA A 136 -4.25 -5.85 -3.19
CA ALA A 136 -4.96 -6.56 -2.13
C ALA A 136 -4.02 -7.39 -1.24
N ALA A 137 -3.04 -8.06 -1.85
CA ALA A 137 -2.02 -8.77 -1.09
C ALA A 137 -1.15 -7.78 -0.31
N PHE A 138 -0.80 -6.63 -0.90
CA PHE A 138 -0.02 -5.60 -0.23
C PHE A 138 -0.73 -5.13 1.05
N ASN A 139 -2.01 -4.78 0.94
CA ASN A 139 -2.80 -4.31 2.09
C ASN A 139 -2.88 -5.35 3.22
N GLN A 140 -2.97 -6.64 2.87
CA GLN A 140 -2.97 -7.73 3.85
C GLN A 140 -1.60 -7.90 4.56
N LEU A 141 -0.50 -7.70 3.83
CA LEU A 141 0.86 -7.93 4.32
C LEU A 141 1.46 -6.71 5.04
N PHE A 142 1.04 -5.51 4.68
CA PHE A 142 1.69 -4.27 5.12
C PHE A 142 1.79 -4.08 6.64
N PRO A 143 0.77 -4.41 7.46
CA PRO A 143 0.90 -4.28 8.92
C PRO A 143 2.08 -5.09 9.50
N TYR A 144 2.29 -6.30 8.98
CA TYR A 144 3.40 -7.16 9.39
C TYR A 144 4.73 -6.66 8.82
N LEU A 145 4.74 -6.24 7.55
CA LEU A 145 5.90 -5.62 6.92
C LEU A 145 6.37 -4.39 7.71
N SER A 146 5.45 -3.49 8.08
CA SER A 146 5.73 -2.28 8.86
C SER A 146 6.33 -2.62 10.23
N SER A 147 5.88 -3.68 10.89
CA SER A 147 6.51 -4.17 12.12
C SER A 147 7.99 -4.50 11.91
N PHE A 148 8.33 -5.25 10.86
CA PHE A 148 9.73 -5.60 10.56
C PHE A 148 10.58 -4.39 10.15
N LEU A 149 10.00 -3.45 9.40
CA LEU A 149 10.65 -2.18 9.02
C LEU A 149 11.04 -1.35 10.24
N ASN A 150 10.24 -1.41 11.31
CA ASN A 150 10.49 -0.71 12.57
C ASN A 150 11.33 -1.55 13.57
N GLY A 151 12.01 -2.59 13.09
CA GLY A 151 12.88 -3.42 13.94
C GLY A 151 12.13 -4.46 14.79
N GLY A 152 10.80 -4.55 14.65
CA GLY A 152 9.96 -5.54 15.33
C GLY A 152 10.26 -6.99 14.92
N GLN A 153 9.63 -7.89 15.66
CA GLN A 153 9.69 -9.35 15.47
C GLN A 153 8.27 -9.92 15.60
N SER A 154 8.00 -11.01 14.90
CA SER A 154 6.75 -11.76 15.06
C SER A 154 6.76 -12.47 16.41
N GLN A 155 5.77 -12.18 17.27
CA GLN A 155 5.60 -12.91 18.53
C GLN A 155 4.94 -14.29 18.34
N PHE A 156 4.43 -14.56 17.14
CA PHE A 156 3.64 -15.76 16.85
C PHE A 156 4.44 -16.89 16.20
N LEU A 157 5.70 -16.64 15.82
CA LEU A 157 6.56 -17.63 15.17
C LEU A 157 7.81 -17.90 16.01
N PRO A 158 8.27 -19.17 16.11
CA PRO A 158 9.35 -19.59 17.03
C PRO A 158 10.67 -18.83 16.87
N GLN A 159 10.87 -18.28 15.69
CA GLN A 159 12.09 -17.68 15.20
C GLN A 159 12.02 -16.14 15.15
N GLY A 160 10.83 -15.56 15.20
CA GLY A 160 10.58 -14.11 15.27
C GLY A 160 11.01 -13.26 14.07
N HIS A 161 11.82 -13.80 13.15
CA HIS A 161 12.36 -13.09 11.98
C HIS A 161 11.58 -13.29 10.69
N GLU A 162 10.50 -14.08 10.73
CA GLU A 162 9.67 -14.39 9.58
C GLU A 162 8.20 -14.15 9.88
N PHE A 163 7.42 -13.93 8.83
CA PHE A 163 5.96 -13.95 8.86
C PHE A 163 5.43 -14.63 7.59
N ILE A 164 4.40 -15.46 7.75
CA ILE A 164 3.70 -16.10 6.64
C ILE A 164 2.34 -15.43 6.50
N GLY A 165 2.12 -14.79 5.35
CA GLY A 165 0.85 -14.16 5.00
C GLY A 165 0.18 -14.89 3.85
N VAL A 166 -1.14 -14.93 3.85
CA VAL A 166 -1.94 -15.51 2.77
C VAL A 166 -2.67 -14.41 2.02
N CYS A 167 -2.84 -14.58 0.72
CA CYS A 167 -3.66 -13.69 -0.10
C CYS A 167 -5.10 -13.68 0.43
N PRO A 168 -5.76 -12.50 0.48
CA PRO A 168 -7.16 -12.42 0.91
C PRO A 168 -8.13 -13.08 -0.09
N ASP A 169 -7.72 -13.28 -1.35
CA ASP A 169 -8.50 -14.04 -2.33
C ASP A 169 -8.19 -15.55 -2.19
N ASN A 170 -9.10 -16.24 -1.53
CA ASN A 170 -9.01 -17.68 -1.26
C ASN A 170 -9.06 -18.54 -2.54
N ASN A 171 -9.58 -18.02 -3.65
CA ASN A 171 -9.60 -18.75 -4.92
C ASN A 171 -8.20 -18.89 -5.50
N ASN A 172 -7.32 -17.90 -5.26
CA ASN A 172 -5.96 -17.88 -5.79
C ASN A 172 -4.97 -18.70 -4.94
N ASN A 173 -5.27 -18.85 -3.64
CA ASN A 173 -4.47 -19.61 -2.66
C ASN A 173 -2.97 -19.35 -2.81
N VAL A 174 -2.59 -18.07 -2.71
CA VAL A 174 -1.19 -17.59 -2.76
C VAL A 174 -0.70 -17.36 -1.33
N THR A 175 0.51 -17.83 -1.04
CA THR A 175 1.20 -17.61 0.24
C THR A 175 2.47 -16.82 0.02
N PHE A 176 2.71 -15.87 0.93
CA PHE A 176 3.88 -15.03 0.96
C PHE A 176 4.65 -15.25 2.27
N LYS A 177 5.97 -15.16 2.18
CA LYS A 177 6.88 -15.07 3.31
C LYS A 177 7.47 -13.66 3.35
N ILE A 178 7.37 -13.01 4.50
CA ILE A 178 8.13 -11.81 4.83
C ILE A 178 9.28 -12.25 5.72
N ALA A 179 10.52 -11.91 5.36
CA ALA A 179 11.68 -12.18 6.20
C ALA A 179 12.72 -11.07 6.04
N LYS A 180 13.49 -10.84 7.11
CA LYS A 180 14.74 -10.07 7.05
C LYS A 180 15.78 -10.93 6.32
N GLU A 181 16.50 -10.35 5.36
CA GLU A 181 17.65 -11.03 4.76
C GLU A 181 18.85 -10.87 5.70
N ASP A 182 19.40 -11.99 6.17
CA ASP A 182 20.71 -11.98 6.82
C ASP A 182 21.75 -11.52 5.77
N VAL A 183 22.41 -10.40 6.03
CA VAL A 183 23.56 -9.91 5.25
C VAL A 183 24.84 -10.50 5.81
#